data_AF-A0A8J6SWH2-F1
#
_entry.id   AF-A0A8J6SWH2-F1
#
_cell.length_a   1.000
_cell.length_b   1.000
_cell.length_c   1.000
_cell.angle_alpha   90.00
_cell.angle_beta   90.00
_cell.angle_gamma   90.00
#
_symmetry.space_group_name_H-M   'P 1'
#
loop_
_entity.id
_entity.type
_entity.pdbx_description
1 polymer ?
#
loop_
_entity_poly.entity_id
_entity_poly.type
_entity_poly.pdbx_seq_one_letter_code
_entity_poly.pdbx_strand_id
1 'polypeptide(L)'
;MFTGLVERIGRIAAIRDNEGFKVLRVELAKAEPYATQLGESIAINGCCLTVTAFDQTSMEFDVSFESLDKTNLGSLKVGSPVNLERAMRMGDRLGGHMVSGHVDGRGVLESIEALEGGWNVFVNIPRGLSGYVIPKGSITLDGVSLTINGIEDRDEGSRIRLTLIPVTIAHTSFSELKAGWPLNIEVDLVGKYLERFASPYVQQGLQK
;
A
#
# COMPACT_ATOMS: atom_id res chain seq x y z
N MET A 1 5.91 -0.88 -11.72
CA MET A 1 5.21 -2.16 -11.41
C MET A 1 5.98 -2.84 -10.29
N PHE A 2 5.24 -3.40 -9.36
CA PHE A 2 5.66 -4.00 -8.11
C PHE A 2 4.90 -5.32 -7.92
N THR A 3 5.20 -6.03 -6.84
CA THR A 3 4.60 -7.32 -6.51
C THR A 3 3.79 -7.29 -5.22
N GLY A 4 3.96 -6.23 -4.41
CA GLY A 4 3.43 -6.11 -3.07
C GLY A 4 4.22 -6.93 -2.04
N LEU A 5 5.45 -7.34 -2.36
CA LEU A 5 6.34 -8.00 -1.42
C LEU A 5 7.34 -6.97 -0.89
N VAL A 6 7.04 -6.45 0.30
CA VAL A 6 7.88 -5.45 0.97
C VAL A 6 9.29 -5.98 1.16
N GLU A 7 10.27 -5.22 0.69
CA GLU A 7 11.68 -5.57 0.79
C GLU A 7 12.30 -5.05 2.10
N ARG A 8 11.88 -3.85 2.54
CA ARG A 8 12.43 -3.15 3.70
C ARG A 8 11.38 -2.29 4.40
N ILE A 9 11.58 -2.09 5.71
CA ILE A 9 10.93 -1.02 6.47
C ILE A 9 11.93 0.14 6.59
N GLY A 10 11.56 1.30 6.06
CA GLY A 10 12.27 2.56 6.27
C GLY A 10 11.63 3.40 7.36
N ARG A 11 12.28 4.51 7.73
CA ARG A 11 11.71 5.52 8.63
C ARG A 11 11.79 6.90 8.02
N ILE A 12 10.74 7.71 8.20
CA ILE A 12 10.79 9.11 7.79
C ILE A 12 11.78 9.88 8.67
N ALA A 13 12.87 10.35 8.09
CA ALA A 13 13.90 11.13 8.77
C ALA A 13 13.63 12.64 8.71
N ALA A 14 13.04 13.11 7.60
CA ALA A 14 12.66 14.51 7.45
C ALA A 14 11.48 14.66 6.47
N ILE A 15 10.70 15.71 6.69
CA ILE A 15 9.65 16.17 5.78
C ILE A 15 9.93 17.66 5.55
N ARG A 16 10.15 18.07 4.30
CA ARG A 16 10.41 19.48 3.96
C ARG A 16 9.36 19.98 2.99
N ASP A 17 8.91 21.20 3.21
CA ASP A 17 8.06 21.91 2.26
C ASP A 17 8.90 22.46 1.11
N ASN A 18 8.37 22.39 -0.10
CA ASN A 18 8.90 23.05 -1.28
C ASN A 18 7.75 23.65 -2.10
N GLU A 19 8.04 24.52 -3.06
CA GLU A 19 7.02 25.10 -3.93
C GLU A 19 6.36 24.01 -4.79
N GLY A 20 5.12 23.64 -4.44
CA GLY A 20 4.29 22.70 -5.21
C GLY A 20 4.32 21.24 -4.76
N PHE A 21 5.20 20.85 -3.83
CA PHE A 21 5.34 19.47 -3.33
C PHE A 21 6.00 19.42 -1.95
N LYS A 22 5.98 18.25 -1.30
CA LYS A 22 6.82 17.96 -0.12
C LYS A 22 7.95 17.02 -0.48
N VAL A 23 9.10 17.19 0.16
CA VAL A 23 10.22 16.25 0.10
C VAL A 23 10.16 15.33 1.31
N LEU A 24 10.04 14.02 1.07
CA LEU A 24 10.15 12.99 2.10
C LEU A 24 11.56 12.41 2.06
N ARG A 25 12.29 12.50 3.17
CA ARG A 25 13.56 11.79 3.37
C ARG A 25 13.30 10.52 4.17
N VAL A 26 13.62 9.38 3.60
CA VAL A 26 13.46 8.06 4.21
C VAL A 26 14.83 7.48 4.53
N GLU A 27 15.05 7.12 5.79
CA GLU A 27 16.26 6.45 6.26
C GLU A 27 16.03 4.94 6.37
N LEU A 28 17.06 4.19 6.01
CA LEU A 28 17.14 2.74 6.12
C LEU A 28 18.09 2.35 7.25
N ALA A 29 17.78 1.26 7.95
CA ALA A 29 18.73 0.68 8.90
C ALA A 29 20.03 0.28 8.19
N LYS A 30 21.18 0.60 8.80
CA LYS A 30 22.55 0.43 8.25
C LYS A 30 22.99 -1.01 7.93
N ALA A 31 22.10 -1.99 7.98
CA ALA A 31 22.47 -3.39 7.89
C ALA A 31 22.88 -3.82 6.47
N GLU A 32 22.25 -3.28 5.43
CA GLU A 32 22.57 -3.64 4.03
C GLU A 32 22.31 -2.48 3.06
N PRO A 33 23.17 -2.27 2.04
CA PRO A 33 22.92 -1.30 0.98
C PRO A 33 21.63 -1.63 0.24
N TYR A 34 20.71 -0.68 0.19
CA TYR A 34 19.61 -0.71 -0.75
C TYR A 34 20.16 -0.14 -2.06
N ALA A 35 20.35 -1.01 -3.05
CA ALA A 35 21.00 -0.63 -4.32
C ALA A 35 20.10 0.34 -5.10
N THR A 36 20.23 1.63 -4.76
CA THR A 36 19.39 2.71 -5.25
C THR A 36 20.06 3.48 -6.39
N GLN A 37 19.25 3.98 -7.33
CA GLN A 37 19.65 4.84 -8.44
C GLN A 37 18.74 6.07 -8.52
N LEU A 38 19.31 7.20 -8.93
CA LEU A 38 18.56 8.41 -9.18
C LEU A 38 17.52 8.17 -10.29
N GLY A 39 16.28 8.60 -10.08
CA GLY A 39 15.21 8.46 -11.07
C GLY A 39 14.51 7.09 -11.08
N GLU A 40 14.92 6.13 -10.25
CA GLU A 40 14.21 4.85 -10.17
C GLU A 40 12.87 4.99 -9.41
N SER A 41 11.97 4.05 -9.63
CA SER A 41 10.67 3.97 -8.94
C SER A 41 10.74 3.05 -7.73
N ILE A 42 10.36 3.56 -6.57
CA ILE A 42 10.22 2.83 -5.31
C ILE A 42 8.80 3.07 -4.78
N ALA A 43 8.11 2.01 -4.40
CA ALA A 43 6.83 2.11 -3.71
C ALA A 43 7.08 2.44 -2.23
N ILE A 44 6.50 3.53 -1.74
CA ILE A 44 6.47 3.89 -0.31
C ILE A 44 5.04 3.73 0.19
N ASN A 45 4.83 2.78 1.10
CA ASN A 45 3.48 2.35 1.49
C ASN A 45 2.59 2.05 0.27
N GLY A 46 3.16 1.44 -0.78
CA GLY A 46 2.44 1.15 -2.01
C GLY A 46 2.21 2.34 -2.95
N CYS A 47 2.67 3.55 -2.61
CA CYS A 47 2.65 4.69 -3.53
C CYS A 47 3.95 4.74 -4.33
N CYS A 48 3.88 4.61 -5.66
CA CYS A 48 5.02 4.70 -6.56
C CYS A 48 5.59 6.13 -6.55
N LEU A 49 6.84 6.27 -6.11
CA LEU A 49 7.57 7.53 -6.08
C LEU A 49 8.92 7.41 -6.76
N THR A 50 9.42 8.53 -7.26
CA THR A 50 10.72 8.61 -7.94
C THR A 50 11.79 9.12 -6.98
N VAL A 51 12.93 8.43 -6.94
CA VAL A 51 14.10 8.86 -6.15
C VAL A 51 14.66 10.16 -6.74
N THR A 52 14.71 11.23 -5.94
CA THR A 52 15.25 12.54 -6.33
C THR A 52 16.62 12.85 -5.73
N ALA A 53 16.94 12.21 -4.61
CA ALA A 53 18.30 12.16 -4.06
C ALA A 53 18.48 10.89 -3.22
N PHE A 54 19.72 10.44 -3.02
CA PHE A 54 20.00 9.35 -2.10
C PHE A 54 21.46 9.42 -1.62
N ASP A 55 21.73 8.78 -0.50
CA ASP A 55 23.07 8.52 0.02
C ASP A 55 23.15 7.07 0.53
N GLN A 56 24.18 6.76 1.32
CA GLN A 56 24.42 5.39 1.79
C GLN A 56 23.30 4.84 2.68
N THR A 57 22.52 5.70 3.33
CA THR A 57 21.54 5.28 4.35
C THR A 57 20.16 5.88 4.13
N SER A 58 19.98 6.72 3.12
CA SER A 58 18.70 7.40 2.91
C SER A 58 18.41 7.71 1.46
N MET A 59 17.12 7.94 1.20
CA MET A 59 16.57 8.30 -0.09
C MET A 59 15.60 9.46 0.11
N GLU A 60 15.47 10.30 -0.91
CA GLU A 60 14.55 11.43 -0.95
C GLU A 60 13.59 11.31 -2.13
N PHE A 61 12.38 11.77 -1.91
CA PHE A 61 11.27 11.68 -2.85
C PHE A 61 10.48 12.97 -2.82
N ASP A 62 10.19 13.50 -4.02
CA ASP A 62 9.27 14.62 -4.19
C ASP A 62 7.85 14.06 -4.30
N VAL A 63 6.95 14.53 -3.43
CA VAL A 63 5.58 14.04 -3.34
C VAL A 63 4.62 15.17 -3.60
N SER A 64 3.83 15.03 -4.68
CA SER A 64 2.81 16.01 -5.06
C SER A 64 1.74 16.15 -3.97
N PHE A 65 1.09 17.32 -3.92
CA PHE A 65 -0.04 17.51 -3.00
C PHE A 65 -1.21 16.57 -3.27
N GLU A 66 -1.41 16.16 -4.52
CA GLU A 66 -2.41 15.15 -4.88
C GLU A 66 -2.07 13.80 -4.23
N SER A 67 -0.83 13.33 -4.37
CA SER A 67 -0.39 12.08 -3.74
C SER A 67 -0.49 12.15 -2.21
N LEU A 68 -0.16 13.30 -1.60
CA LEU A 68 -0.31 13.50 -0.15
C LEU A 68 -1.76 13.44 0.31
N ASP A 69 -2.71 13.98 -0.48
CA ASP A 69 -4.14 13.94 -0.17
C ASP A 69 -4.73 12.53 -0.33
N LYS A 70 -4.37 11.84 -1.42
CA LYS A 70 -4.92 10.54 -1.80
C LYS A 70 -4.34 9.37 -1.01
N THR A 71 -3.19 9.55 -0.37
CA THR A 71 -2.49 8.48 0.37
C THR A 71 -2.31 8.84 1.85
N ASN A 72 -1.79 7.90 2.62
CA ASN A 72 -1.39 8.12 4.01
C ASN A 72 -0.04 8.83 4.13
N LEU A 73 0.63 9.13 3.01
CA LEU A 73 1.89 9.88 3.02
C LEU A 73 1.70 11.28 3.63
N GLY A 74 0.53 11.90 3.46
CA GLY A 74 0.18 13.17 4.09
C GLY A 74 -0.03 13.09 5.61
N SER A 75 -0.17 11.88 6.18
CA SER A 75 -0.31 11.65 7.63
C SER A 75 1.02 11.25 8.31
N LEU A 76 2.08 11.05 7.53
CA LEU A 76 3.38 10.67 8.06
C LEU A 76 4.00 11.81 8.87
N LYS A 77 4.78 11.43 9.89
CA LYS A 77 5.59 12.31 10.71
C LYS A 77 7.02 11.79 10.73
N VAL A 78 7.97 12.62 11.16
CA VAL A 78 9.33 12.14 11.45
C VAL A 78 9.24 10.97 12.44
N GLY A 79 9.95 9.88 12.12
CA GLY A 79 9.94 8.61 12.85
C GLY A 79 8.93 7.58 12.35
N SER A 80 7.93 7.97 11.55
CA SER A 80 6.93 7.03 11.01
C SER A 80 7.60 5.91 10.21
N PRO A 81 7.21 4.64 10.42
CA PRO A 81 7.68 3.53 9.61
C PRO A 81 7.00 3.56 8.25
N VAL A 82 7.73 3.17 7.20
CA VAL A 82 7.19 3.03 5.84
C VAL A 82 7.66 1.73 5.20
N ASN A 83 6.76 1.06 4.48
CA ASN A 83 7.09 -0.10 3.65
C ASN A 83 7.73 0.35 2.35
N LEU A 84 8.79 -0.34 1.93
CA LEU A 84 9.54 -0.05 0.71
C LEU A 84 9.63 -1.29 -0.18
N GLU A 85 9.35 -1.09 -1.46
CA GLU A 85 9.54 -2.09 -2.52
C GLU A 85 10.07 -1.41 -3.79
N ARG A 86 11.16 -1.90 -4.37
CA ARG A 86 11.65 -1.43 -5.67
C ARG A 86 10.78 -1.93 -6.81
N ALA A 87 10.79 -1.18 -7.91
CA ALA A 87 10.18 -1.65 -9.15
C ALA A 87 10.79 -2.98 -9.59
N MET A 88 9.92 -3.92 -9.95
CA MET A 88 10.28 -5.25 -10.40
C MET A 88 11.06 -5.18 -11.72
N ARG A 89 12.16 -5.94 -11.85
CA ARG A 89 12.90 -6.05 -13.11
C ARG A 89 12.24 -7.07 -14.02
N MET A 90 12.44 -6.91 -15.33
CA MET A 90 11.99 -7.91 -16.30
C MET A 90 12.66 -9.26 -16.00
N GLY A 91 11.85 -10.31 -15.85
CA GLY A 91 12.31 -11.66 -15.51
C GLY A 91 12.35 -11.98 -14.02
N ASP A 92 12.07 -11.02 -13.13
CA ASP A 92 11.91 -11.29 -11.70
C ASP A 92 10.65 -12.12 -11.40
N ARG A 93 10.60 -12.72 -10.21
CA ARG A 93 9.44 -13.49 -9.75
C ARG A 93 8.34 -12.55 -9.28
N LEU A 94 7.14 -12.72 -9.84
CA LEU A 94 5.91 -12.10 -9.31
C LEU A 94 5.39 -12.94 -8.14
N GLY A 95 5.92 -12.72 -6.94
CA GLY A 95 5.61 -13.54 -5.77
C GLY A 95 4.32 -13.16 -5.02
N GLY A 96 3.85 -11.92 -5.17
CA GLY A 96 2.53 -11.47 -4.74
C GLY A 96 1.55 -11.43 -5.90
N HIS A 97 1.02 -10.25 -6.22
CA HIS A 97 0.18 -10.00 -7.39
C HIS A 97 0.64 -8.75 -8.15
N MET A 98 -0.02 -8.39 -9.25
CA MET A 98 0.35 -7.19 -10.01
C MET A 98 -0.03 -5.94 -9.23
N VAL A 99 0.99 -5.21 -8.76
CA VAL A 99 0.84 -3.93 -8.06
C VAL A 99 1.40 -2.83 -8.95
N SER A 100 0.61 -1.81 -9.24
CA SER A 100 1.02 -0.66 -10.04
C SER A 100 1.76 0.38 -9.21
N GLY A 101 1.42 0.49 -7.93
CA GLY A 101 1.86 1.55 -7.04
C GLY A 101 0.99 2.80 -7.15
N HIS A 102 -0.21 2.68 -7.73
CA HIS A 102 -1.19 3.75 -7.86
C HIS A 102 -2.33 3.51 -6.87
N VAL A 103 -2.19 4.11 -5.69
CA VAL A 103 -3.16 4.00 -4.59
C VAL A 103 -4.53 4.53 -5.04
N ASP A 104 -5.57 3.70 -4.90
CA ASP A 104 -6.94 4.04 -5.26
C ASP A 104 -7.66 4.85 -4.17
N GLY A 105 -7.24 4.67 -2.91
CA GLY A 105 -7.78 5.40 -1.78
C GLY A 105 -7.22 4.95 -0.45
N ARG A 106 -7.91 5.32 0.63
CA ARG A 106 -7.50 5.00 2.00
C ARG A 106 -8.56 4.18 2.72
N GLY A 107 -8.11 3.17 3.43
CA GLY A 107 -8.87 2.45 4.44
C GLY A 107 -8.44 2.84 5.84
N VAL A 108 -9.12 2.28 6.83
CA VAL A 108 -8.76 2.49 8.24
C VAL A 108 -8.46 1.15 8.88
N LEU A 109 -7.29 1.02 9.48
CA LEU A 109 -6.95 -0.13 10.33
C LEU A 109 -7.86 -0.12 11.56
N GLU A 110 -8.74 -1.11 11.71
CA GLU A 110 -9.64 -1.20 12.87
C GLU A 110 -8.96 -1.90 14.06
N SER A 111 -8.36 -3.07 13.82
CA SER A 111 -7.69 -3.84 14.87
C SER A 111 -6.65 -4.80 14.29
N ILE A 112 -5.65 -5.13 15.12
CA ILE A 112 -4.72 -6.23 14.92
C ILE A 112 -4.84 -7.12 16.15
N GLU A 113 -5.28 -8.35 15.97
CA GLU A 113 -5.65 -9.28 17.03
C GLU A 113 -4.79 -10.53 16.93
N ALA A 114 -4.17 -10.95 18.03
CA ALA A 114 -3.37 -12.16 18.05
C ALA A 114 -4.23 -13.40 17.78
N LEU A 115 -3.67 -14.33 17.01
CA LEU A 115 -4.21 -15.64 16.69
C LEU A 115 -3.11 -16.68 16.93
N GLU A 116 -3.47 -17.94 17.16
CA GLU A 116 -2.48 -19.01 17.14
C GLU A 116 -1.75 -19.03 15.79
N GLY A 117 -0.43 -18.83 15.82
CA GLY A 117 0.42 -18.82 14.63
C GLY A 117 0.35 -17.55 13.75
N GLY A 118 -0.33 -16.48 14.18
CA GLY A 118 -0.41 -15.25 13.40
C GLY A 118 -1.25 -14.15 14.01
N TRP A 119 -1.79 -13.27 13.16
CA TRP A 119 -2.66 -12.16 13.56
C TRP A 119 -3.84 -12.05 12.60
N ASN A 120 -5.02 -11.80 13.14
CA ASN A 120 -6.12 -11.25 12.36
C ASN A 120 -5.95 -9.74 12.27
N VAL A 121 -6.04 -9.21 11.06
CA VAL A 121 -6.02 -7.77 10.81
C VAL A 121 -7.35 -7.39 10.19
N PHE A 122 -8.01 -6.40 10.78
CA PHE A 122 -9.30 -5.90 10.32
C PHE A 122 -9.14 -4.49 9.79
N VAL A 123 -9.67 -4.27 8.58
CA VAL A 123 -9.54 -3.00 7.87
C VAL A 123 -10.91 -2.61 7.34
N ASN A 124 -11.30 -1.36 7.58
CA ASN A 124 -12.47 -0.77 6.95
C ASN A 124 -12.09 -0.24 5.56
N ILE A 125 -12.72 -0.79 4.53
CA ILE A 125 -12.59 -0.37 3.14
C ILE A 125 -13.74 0.58 2.82
N PRO A 126 -13.50 1.77 2.25
CA PRO A 126 -14.57 2.71 1.95
C PRO A 126 -15.51 2.17 0.86
N ARG A 127 -16.78 2.57 0.92
CA ARG A 127 -17.82 2.14 -0.04
C ARG A 127 -17.42 2.18 -1.51
N GLY A 128 -16.69 3.21 -1.93
CA GLY A 128 -16.23 3.35 -3.32
C GLY A 128 -15.28 2.24 -3.78
N LEU A 129 -14.63 1.53 -2.86
CA LEU A 129 -13.70 0.44 -3.14
C LEU A 129 -14.24 -0.96 -2.75
N SER A 130 -15.36 -1.02 -2.01
CA SER A 130 -15.98 -2.27 -1.57
C SER A 130 -16.32 -3.23 -2.72
N GLY A 131 -16.65 -2.72 -3.90
CA GLY A 131 -16.96 -3.56 -5.07
C GLY A 131 -15.77 -4.37 -5.62
N TYR A 132 -14.54 -4.04 -5.23
CA TYR A 132 -13.33 -4.72 -5.71
C TYR A 132 -12.76 -5.73 -4.71
N VAL A 133 -13.32 -5.83 -3.50
CA VAL A 133 -12.91 -6.82 -2.52
C VAL A 133 -13.75 -8.09 -2.66
N ILE A 134 -13.09 -9.24 -2.79
CA ILE A 134 -13.75 -10.54 -2.90
C ILE A 134 -13.12 -11.55 -1.94
N PRO A 135 -13.88 -12.54 -1.44
CA PRO A 135 -13.30 -13.62 -0.63
C PRO A 135 -12.18 -14.32 -1.39
N LYS A 136 -11.04 -14.53 -0.73
CA LYS A 136 -9.81 -15.10 -1.33
C LYS A 136 -9.19 -14.28 -2.46
N GLY A 137 -9.67 -13.07 -2.72
CA GLY A 137 -9.04 -12.12 -3.63
C GLY A 137 -7.77 -11.49 -3.05
N SER A 138 -7.01 -10.84 -3.93
CA SER A 138 -5.83 -10.06 -3.58
C SER A 138 -6.21 -8.61 -3.27
N ILE A 139 -5.48 -7.99 -2.34
CA ILE A 139 -5.52 -6.56 -2.08
C ILE A 139 -4.13 -6.09 -1.69
N THR A 140 -3.78 -4.86 -2.03
CA THR A 140 -2.55 -4.22 -1.56
C THR A 140 -2.87 -3.21 -0.48
N LEU A 141 -2.31 -3.40 0.72
CA LEU A 141 -2.42 -2.46 1.85
C LEU A 141 -1.04 -1.95 2.25
N ASP A 142 -0.82 -0.64 2.18
CA ASP A 142 0.51 -0.02 2.40
C ASP A 142 1.64 -0.73 1.62
N GLY A 143 1.35 -1.14 0.38
CA GLY A 143 2.31 -1.86 -0.47
C GLY A 143 2.49 -3.34 -0.14
N VAL A 144 1.71 -3.89 0.80
CA VAL A 144 1.73 -5.33 1.14
C VAL A 144 0.62 -6.05 0.37
N SER A 145 0.99 -7.01 -0.47
CA SER A 145 0.09 -7.94 -1.15
C SER A 145 -0.46 -8.95 -0.13
N LEU A 146 -1.77 -8.96 0.04
CA LEU A 146 -2.46 -9.77 1.05
C LEU A 146 -3.68 -10.46 0.43
N THR A 147 -4.06 -11.59 1.03
CA THR A 147 -5.26 -12.34 0.65
C THR A 147 -6.41 -12.03 1.61
N ILE A 148 -7.58 -11.70 1.06
CA ILE A 148 -8.78 -11.42 1.85
C ILE A 148 -9.38 -12.72 2.40
N ASN A 149 -9.44 -12.85 3.72
CA ASN A 149 -9.94 -14.05 4.42
C ASN A 149 -11.41 -13.95 4.82
N GLY A 150 -11.98 -12.76 4.89
CA GLY A 150 -13.39 -12.54 5.20
C GLY A 150 -13.82 -11.12 4.85
N ILE A 151 -15.11 -10.95 4.59
CA ILE A 151 -15.73 -9.66 4.23
C ILE A 151 -17.05 -9.56 4.98
N GLU A 152 -17.30 -8.40 5.57
CA GLU A 152 -18.55 -8.01 6.21
C GLU A 152 -18.95 -6.65 5.64
N ASP A 153 -20.00 -6.63 4.80
CA ASP A 153 -20.50 -5.39 4.22
C ASP A 153 -21.27 -4.56 5.25
N ARG A 154 -21.09 -3.24 5.19
CA ARG A 154 -21.63 -2.24 6.10
C ARG A 154 -22.17 -1.04 5.31
N ASP A 155 -22.87 -0.14 5.99
CA ASP A 155 -23.45 1.03 5.33
C ASP A 155 -22.40 1.97 4.72
N GLU A 156 -21.24 2.12 5.35
CA GLU A 156 -20.18 3.03 4.91
C GLU A 156 -19.07 2.36 4.08
N GLY A 157 -19.16 1.04 3.85
CA GLY A 157 -18.14 0.29 3.15
C GLY A 157 -18.13 -1.19 3.50
N SER A 158 -16.96 -1.81 3.52
CA SER A 158 -16.81 -3.22 3.87
C SER A 158 -15.68 -3.39 4.86
N ARG A 159 -15.91 -4.15 5.93
CA ARG A 159 -14.84 -4.60 6.81
C ARG A 159 -14.25 -5.87 6.24
N ILE A 160 -12.97 -5.83 5.91
CA ILE A 160 -12.23 -7.02 5.49
C ILE A 160 -11.43 -7.58 6.67
N ARG A 161 -11.26 -8.90 6.67
CA ARG A 161 -10.36 -9.63 7.56
C ARG A 161 -9.23 -10.25 6.76
N LEU A 162 -8.02 -10.06 7.25
CA LEU A 162 -6.77 -10.62 6.73
C LEU A 162 -6.11 -11.45 7.82
N THR A 163 -5.34 -12.45 7.44
CA THR A 163 -4.50 -13.23 8.36
C THR A 163 -3.04 -13.03 8.00
N LEU A 164 -2.30 -12.36 8.87
CA LEU A 164 -0.87 -12.11 8.68
C LEU A 164 -0.06 -13.15 9.46
N ILE A 165 0.92 -13.73 8.78
CA ILE A 165 1.88 -14.67 9.36
C ILE A 165 3.05 -13.91 10.01
N PRO A 166 3.82 -14.55 10.92
CA PRO A 166 4.91 -13.89 11.66
C PRO A 166 5.93 -13.17 10.79
N VAL A 167 6.32 -13.77 9.66
CA VAL A 167 7.27 -13.14 8.74
C VAL A 167 6.71 -11.86 8.12
N THR A 168 5.43 -11.81 7.75
CA THR A 168 4.81 -10.61 7.17
C THR A 168 4.72 -9.48 8.20
N ILE A 169 4.27 -9.77 9.43
CA ILE A 169 4.23 -8.75 10.50
C ILE A 169 5.64 -8.21 10.78
N ALA A 170 6.64 -9.09 10.91
CA ALA A 170 7.99 -8.70 11.28
C ALA A 170 8.71 -7.87 10.19
N HIS A 171 8.34 -8.04 8.91
CA HIS A 171 9.00 -7.36 7.78
C HIS A 171 8.15 -6.24 7.15
N THR A 172 7.04 -5.86 7.79
CA THR A 172 6.19 -4.75 7.34
C THR A 172 5.84 -3.81 8.49
N SER A 173 5.35 -2.62 8.14
CA SER A 173 4.88 -1.60 9.08
C SER A 173 3.79 -2.11 10.03
N PHE A 174 3.06 -3.18 9.68
CA PHE A 174 2.02 -3.78 10.52
C PHE A 174 2.49 -4.19 11.92
N SER A 175 3.80 -4.37 12.15
CA SER A 175 4.37 -4.57 13.48
C SER A 175 4.26 -3.35 14.42
N GLU A 176 4.13 -2.15 13.86
CA GLU A 176 4.12 -0.88 14.61
C GLU A 176 2.79 -0.12 14.49
N LEU A 177 1.95 -0.45 13.50
CA LEU A 177 0.69 0.23 13.27
C LEU A 177 -0.33 -0.01 14.39
N LYS A 178 -1.21 0.97 14.59
CA LYS A 178 -2.28 0.95 15.59
C LYS A 178 -3.62 1.21 14.95
N ALA A 179 -4.68 0.76 15.63
CA ALA A 179 -6.06 1.09 15.27
C ALA A 179 -6.23 2.60 15.00
N GLY A 180 -7.02 2.92 13.98
CA GLY A 180 -7.24 4.26 13.47
C GLY A 180 -6.22 4.74 12.43
N TRP A 181 -5.14 3.99 12.17
CA TRP A 181 -4.16 4.36 11.14
C TRP A 181 -4.77 4.29 9.73
N PRO A 182 -4.60 5.33 8.88
CA PRO A 182 -5.00 5.28 7.49
C PRO A 182 -4.06 4.39 6.68
N LEU A 183 -4.60 3.37 6.01
CA LEU A 183 -3.85 2.48 5.13
C LEU A 183 -4.10 2.87 3.67
N ASN A 184 -3.03 2.94 2.86
CA ASN A 184 -3.15 3.02 1.42
C ASN A 184 -3.76 1.72 0.89
N ILE A 185 -4.79 1.85 0.07
CA ILE A 185 -5.43 0.73 -0.64
C ILE A 185 -5.10 0.85 -2.12
N GLU A 186 -4.55 -0.21 -2.68
CA GLU A 186 -4.61 -0.48 -4.11
C GLU A 186 -5.38 -1.79 -4.30
N VAL A 187 -6.49 -1.71 -5.07
CA VAL A 187 -7.31 -2.88 -5.37
C VAL A 187 -6.70 -3.67 -6.53
N ASP A 188 -7.06 -4.94 -6.67
CA ASP A 188 -6.51 -5.75 -7.77
C ASP A 188 -6.89 -5.12 -9.12
N LEU A 189 -5.86 -4.84 -9.93
CA LEU A 189 -5.99 -4.22 -11.24
C LEU A 189 -6.95 -5.00 -12.16
N VAL A 190 -7.03 -6.33 -12.01
CA VAL A 190 -7.97 -7.16 -12.76
C VAL A 190 -9.42 -6.74 -12.48
N GLY A 191 -9.76 -6.44 -11.23
CA GLY A 191 -11.10 -5.98 -10.84
C GLY A 191 -11.51 -4.68 -11.54
N LYS A 192 -10.58 -3.72 -11.64
CA LYS A 192 -10.80 -2.44 -12.33
C LYS A 192 -11.02 -2.62 -13.82
N TYR A 193 -10.25 -3.48 -14.48
CA TYR A 193 -10.47 -3.81 -15.89
C TYR A 193 -11.82 -4.49 -16.09
N LEU A 194 -12.15 -5.49 -15.26
CA LEU A 194 -13.45 -6.18 -15.34
C LEU A 194 -14.62 -5.23 -15.20
N GLU A 195 -14.60 -4.31 -14.23
CA GLU A 195 -15.63 -3.29 -14.08
C GLU A 195 -15.71 -2.40 -15.33
N ARG A 196 -14.58 -1.88 -15.82
CA ARG A 196 -14.57 -1.01 -17.00
C ARG A 196 -15.14 -1.70 -18.24
N PHE A 197 -14.84 -2.99 -18.43
CA PHE A 197 -15.36 -3.79 -19.53
C PHE A 197 -16.83 -4.18 -19.35
N ALA A 198 -17.25 -4.55 -18.14
CA ALA A 198 -18.60 -5.03 -17.87
C ALA A 198 -19.64 -3.91 -17.74
N SER A 199 -19.24 -2.72 -17.26
CA SER A 199 -20.16 -1.61 -16.95
C SER A 199 -21.17 -1.28 -18.06
N PRO A 200 -20.77 -1.17 -19.34
CA PRO A 200 -21.73 -0.88 -20.42
C PRO A 200 -22.80 -1.97 -20.59
N TYR A 201 -22.46 -3.24 -20.37
CA TYR A 201 -23.37 -4.36 -20.54
C TYR A 201 -24.35 -4.51 -19.37
N VAL A 202 -23.88 -4.26 -18.15
CA VAL A 202 -24.73 -4.23 -16.96
C VAL A 202 -25.78 -3.12 -17.07
N GLN A 203 -25.36 -1.93 -17.53
CA GLN A 203 -26.28 -0.81 -17.75
C GLN A 203 -27.35 -1.11 -18.82
N GLN A 204 -26.99 -1.80 -19.91
CA GLN A 204 -27.95 -2.20 -20.94
C GLN A 204 -28.92 -3.30 -20.46
N GLY A 205 -28.46 -4.21 -19.60
CA GLY A 205 -29.29 -5.26 -19.02
C GLY A 205 -30.33 -4.74 -18.03
N LEU A 206 -30.01 -3.67 -17.27
CA LEU A 206 -30.93 -3.01 -16.34
C LEU A 206 -31.97 -2.10 -17.02
N GLN A 207 -31.76 -1.75 -18.30
CA GLN A 207 -32.68 -0.94 -19.10
C GLN A 207 -33.71 -1.76 -19.89
N LYS A 208 -33.64 -3.10 -19.82
CA LYS A 208 -34.60 -4.03 -20.42
C LYS A 208 -35.45 -4.67 -19.34
#